data_AF-A0A2U0AEB7-F1
#
_entry.id   AF-A0A2U0AEB7-F1
#
_cell.length_a   1.000
_cell.length_b   1.000
_cell.length_c   1.000
_cell.angle_alpha   90.00
_cell.angle_beta   90.00
_cell.angle_gamma   90.00
#
_symmetry.space_group_name_H-M   'P 1'
#
loop_
_entity.id
_entity.type
_entity.pdbx_description
1 polymer ?
#
loop_
_entity_poly.entity_id
_entity_poly.type
_entity_poly.pdbx_seq_one_letter_code
_entity_poly.pdbx_strand_id
1 'polypeptide(L)' 'MRSDTHTLRPFKNPTYIDYLVGWKYLFDRHYRAHVHNRWSDQPWFISGTEMLVGMGSILISSSLGGILMFIVWDYWLK' A
#
# COMPACT_ATOMS: atom_id res chain seq x y z
N MET A 1 17.31 37.88 -3.18
CA MET A 1 17.47 36.48 -2.70
C MET A 1 16.14 36.04 -2.14
N ARG A 2 15.37 35.26 -2.91
CA ARG A 2 14.04 34.77 -2.53
C ARG A 2 14.28 33.51 -1.71
N SER A 3 14.09 33.61 -0.40
CA SER A 3 14.18 32.47 0.52
C SER A 3 12.94 31.63 0.29
N ASP A 4 13.05 30.62 -0.58
CA ASP A 4 12.08 29.55 -0.72
C ASP A 4 12.18 28.66 0.53
N THR A 5 11.65 29.17 1.63
CA THR A 5 11.31 28.33 2.77
C THR A 5 10.21 27.39 2.30
N HIS A 6 10.64 26.21 1.86
CA HIS A 6 9.81 25.02 1.76
C HIS A 6 9.06 24.89 3.08
N THR A 7 7.84 25.41 3.08
CA THR A 7 6.87 25.22 4.13
C THR A 7 6.56 23.74 4.09
N LEU A 8 7.35 22.97 4.83
CA LEU A 8 7.02 21.61 5.26
C LEU A 8 5.67 21.74 5.96
N ARG A 9 4.59 21.59 5.17
CA ARG A 9 3.23 21.57 5.70
C ARG A 9 3.24 20.54 6.82
N PRO A 10 2.70 20.87 8.00
CA PRO A 10 2.71 19.95 9.12
C PRO A 10 2.08 18.64 8.64
N PHE A 11 2.81 17.53 8.82
CA PHE A 11 2.32 16.19 8.53
C PHE A 11 0.95 16.05 9.17
N LYS A 12 -0.08 16.10 8.32
CA LYS A 12 -1.47 16.07 8.77
C LYS A 12 -1.75 14.64 9.25
N ASN A 13 -1.46 14.42 10.52
CA ASN A 13 -1.72 13.22 11.31
C ASN A 13 -0.86 11.97 10.94
N PRO A 14 0.22 11.66 11.71
CA PRO A 14 0.99 10.41 11.55
C PRO A 14 0.20 9.15 11.97
N THR A 15 -0.98 9.32 12.57
CA THR A 15 -1.89 8.24 12.99
C THR A 15 -2.64 7.58 11.82
N TYR A 16 -2.50 8.11 10.59
CA TYR A 16 -3.16 7.59 9.38
C TYR A 16 -2.14 7.05 8.37
N ILE A 17 -1.12 6.33 8.86
CA ILE A 17 -0.31 5.47 8.00
C ILE A 17 -1.25 4.37 7.52
N ASP A 18 -1.63 4.47 6.26
CA ASP A 18 -2.55 3.55 5.61
C ASP A 18 -1.71 2.33 5.22
N TYR A 19 -1.43 1.45 6.18
CA TYR A 19 -0.65 0.21 5.99
C TYR A 19 -1.29 -0.75 4.94
N LEU A 20 -2.42 -0.37 4.36
CA LEU A 20 -3.25 -1.13 3.44
C LEU A 20 -3.18 -0.59 2.01
N VAL A 21 -1.98 -0.27 1.52
CA VAL A 21 -1.69 -0.14 0.08
C VAL A 21 -1.77 -1.50 -0.67
N GLY A 22 -2.49 -2.48 -0.10
CA GLY A 22 -2.71 -3.79 -0.67
C GLY A 22 -3.78 -3.77 -1.77
N TRP A 23 -4.68 -4.74 -1.76
CA TRP A 23 -5.71 -4.90 -2.80
C TRP A 23 -6.55 -3.64 -3.07
N LYS A 24 -6.82 -2.81 -2.06
CA LYS A 24 -7.57 -1.57 -2.23
C LYS A 24 -6.88 -0.59 -3.18
N TYR A 25 -5.54 -0.52 -3.14
CA TYR A 25 -4.77 0.27 -4.10
C TYR A 25 -4.87 -0.29 -5.53
N LEU A 26 -4.94 -1.61 -5.69
CA LEU A 26 -5.08 -2.24 -7.01
C LEU A 26 -6.46 -2.03 -7.62
N PHE A 27 -7.53 -2.07 -6.81
CA PHE A 27 -8.90 -2.04 -7.33
C PHE A 27 -9.57 -0.65 -7.29
N ASP A 28 -9.21 0.23 -6.37
CA ASP A 28 -9.87 1.53 -6.20
C ASP A 28 -9.04 2.67 -6.80
N ARG A 29 -9.53 3.21 -7.93
CA ARG A 29 -8.90 4.33 -8.64
C ARG A 29 -8.90 5.62 -7.83
N HIS A 30 -9.93 5.87 -7.03
CA HIS A 30 -10.00 7.07 -6.18
C HIS A 30 -9.02 6.96 -5.02
N TYR A 31 -8.89 5.76 -4.44
CA TYR A 31 -7.88 5.49 -3.42
C TYR A 31 -6.46 5.66 -3.95
N ARG A 32 -6.17 5.20 -5.18
CA ARG A 32 -4.85 5.43 -5.82
C ARG A 32 -4.51 6.91 -5.96
N ALA A 33 -5.45 7.71 -6.46
CA ALA A 33 -5.23 9.15 -6.62
C ALA A 33 -5.00 9.84 -5.27
N HIS A 34 -5.72 9.42 -4.24
CA HIS A 34 -5.56 9.92 -2.88
C HIS A 34 -4.18 9.57 -2.28
N VAL A 35 -3.73 8.32 -2.44
CA VAL A 35 -2.43 7.84 -1.96
C VAL A 35 -1.28 8.52 -2.73
N HIS A 36 -1.40 8.69 -4.05
CA HIS A 36 -0.36 9.31 -4.87
C HIS A 36 -0.10 10.77 -4.48
N ASN A 37 -1.16 11.56 -4.27
CA ASN A 37 -1.04 12.94 -3.80
C ASN A 37 -0.47 13.06 -2.37
N ARG A 38 -0.57 11.99 -1.56
CA ARG A 38 -0.01 11.96 -0.21
C ARG A 38 1.47 11.58 -0.22
N TRP A 39 1.84 10.60 -1.05
CA TRP A 39 3.24 10.19 -1.20
C TRP A 39 4.13 11.30 -1.75
N SER A 40 3.59 12.22 -2.55
CA SER A 40 4.32 13.41 -2.98
C SER A 40 4.62 14.38 -1.83
N ASP A 41 3.79 14.38 -0.79
CA ASP A 41 3.91 15.25 0.38
C ASP A 41 4.71 14.60 1.53
N GLN A 42 4.98 13.29 1.47
CA GLN A 42 5.67 12.53 2.52
C GLN A 42 7.14 12.21 2.17
N PRO A 43 8.03 12.09 3.17
CA PRO A 43 9.38 11.59 2.99
C PRO A 43 9.38 10.23 2.30
N TRP A 44 10.28 10.07 1.33
CA TRP A 44 10.40 8.87 0.50
C TRP A 44 10.52 7.56 1.29
N PHE A 45 11.08 7.60 2.51
CA PHE A 45 11.23 6.41 3.35
C PHE A 45 9.89 5.90 3.93
N ILE A 46 8.94 6.79 4.23
CA ILE A 46 7.61 6.43 4.75
C ILE A 46 6.78 5.82 3.61
N SER A 47 6.77 6.49 2.45
CA SER A 47 6.10 5.99 1.25
C SER A 47 6.67 4.62 0.83
N GLY A 48 7.98 4.43 0.94
CA GLY A 48 8.65 3.16 0.64
C GLY A 48 8.24 2.02 1.58
N THR A 49 8.16 2.26 2.89
CA THR A 49 7.71 1.23 3.84
C THR A 49 6.22 0.89 3.65
N GLU A 50 5.36 1.87 3.38
CA GLU A 50 3.96 1.63 3.03
C GLU A 50 3.79 0.77 1.76
N MET A 51 4.57 1.05 0.71
CA MET A 51 4.58 0.24 -0.51
C MET A 51 5.03 -1.20 -0.24
N LEU A 52 6.11 -1.39 0.52
CA LEU A 52 6.65 -2.72 0.85
C LEU A 52 5.66 -3.55 1.67
N VAL A 53 5.04 -2.94 2.68
CA VAL A 53 4.00 -3.59 3.49
C VAL A 53 2.76 -3.91 2.63
N GLY A 54 2.35 -2.98 1.77
CA GLY A 54 1.27 -3.17 0.80
C GLY A 54 1.53 -4.37 -0.13
N MET A 55 2.71 -4.44 -0.74
CA MET A 55 3.13 -5.57 -1.58
C MET A 55 3.17 -6.89 -0.81
N GLY A 56 3.74 -6.88 0.41
CA GLY A 56 3.78 -8.05 1.28
C GLY A 56 2.38 -8.58 1.60
N SER A 57 1.42 -7.69 1.87
CA SER A 57 0.03 -8.07 2.15
C SER A 57 -0.64 -8.79 0.97
N ILE A 58 -0.38 -8.34 -0.26
CA ILE A 58 -0.91 -8.97 -1.48
C ILE A 58 -0.29 -10.34 -1.69
N LEU A 59 1.03 -10.47 -1.52
CA LEU A 59 1.75 -11.73 -1.69
C LEU A 59 1.28 -12.80 -0.67
N ILE A 60 1.13 -12.43 0.60
CA ILE A 60 0.64 -13.34 1.64
C ILE A 60 -0.83 -13.74 1.39
N SER A 61 -1.67 -12.77 1.04
CA SER A 61 -3.08 -13.05 0.71
C SER A 61 -3.21 -13.97 -0.51
N SER A 62 -2.40 -13.75 -1.55
CA SER A 62 -2.41 -14.55 -2.77
C SER A 62 -1.84 -15.95 -2.54
N SER A 63 -0.78 -16.08 -1.76
CA SER A 63 -0.17 -17.38 -1.45
C SER A 63 -1.10 -18.27 -0.63
N LEU A 64 -1.80 -17.70 0.36
CA LEU A 64 -2.85 -18.41 1.10
C LEU A 64 -3.98 -18.89 0.19
N GLY A 65 -4.45 -18.03 -0.72
CA GLY A 65 -5.45 -18.42 -1.72
C GLY A 65 -4.95 -19.54 -2.66
N GLY A 66 -3.69 -19.47 -3.10
CA GLY A 66 -3.07 -20.49 -3.93
C GLY A 66 -2.93 -21.84 -3.22
N ILE A 67 -2.52 -21.84 -1.95
CA ILE A 67 -2.44 -23.07 -1.12
C ILE A 67 -3.83 -23.68 -0.96
N LEU A 68 -4.85 -22.87 -0.67
CA LEU A 68 -6.24 -23.35 -0.56
C LEU A 68 -6.75 -23.95 -1.87
N MET A 69 -6.54 -23.28 -3.00
CA MET A 69 -6.92 -23.82 -4.31
C MET A 69 -6.18 -25.12 -4.62
N PHE A 70 -4.90 -25.21 -4.28
CA PHE A 70 -4.10 -26.43 -4.46
C PHE A 70 -4.66 -27.60 -3.63
N ILE A 71 -5.02 -27.37 -2.37
CA ILE A 71 -5.62 -28.40 -1.50
C ILE A 71 -6.97 -28.87 -2.07
N VAL A 72 -7.83 -27.94 -2.49
CA VAL A 72 -9.12 -28.27 -3.10
C VAL A 72 -8.91 -29.09 -4.38
N TRP A 73 -7.96 -28.69 -5.22
CA TRP A 73 -7.62 -29.38 -6.45
C TRP A 73 -7.09 -30.80 -6.20
N ASP A 74 -6.17 -30.97 -5.23
CA ASP A 74 -5.63 -32.29 -4.82
C ASP A 74 -6.73 -33.21 -4.30
N TYR A 75 -7.70 -32.66 -3.56
CA TYR A 75 -8.84 -33.42 -3.06
C TYR A 75 -9.84 -33.81 -4.16
N TRP A 76 -10.09 -32.94 -5.14
CA TRP A 76 -11.08 -33.18 -6.20
C TRP A 76 -10.58 -34.11 -7.32
N LEU A 77 -9.27 -34.22 -7.51
CA LEU A 77 -8.64 -35.10 -8.51
C LEU A 77 -8.15 -36.45 -7.96
N LYS A 78 -8.37 -36.71 -6.67
CA LYS A 78 -8.30 -38.05 -6.08
C LYS A 78 -9.63 -38.75 -6.21
#